data_AF-A0A9N9BUI4-F1
#
_entry.id   AF-A0A9N9BUI4-F1
#
_cell.length_a   1.000
_cell.length_b   1.000
_cell.length_c   1.000
_cell.angle_alpha   90.00
_cell.angle_beta   90.00
_cell.angle_gamma   90.00
#
_symmetry.space_group_name_H-M   'P 1'
#
loop_
_entity.id
_entity.type
_entity.pdbx_description
1 polymer ?
#
loop_
_entity_poly.entity_id
_entity_poly.type
_entity_poly.pdbx_seq_one_letter_code
_entity_poly.pdbx_strand_id
1 'polypeptide(L)'
;MFKNTLATLSLLLVICLTFLHAYPIALEVGDKASVTLSKLDGKITFTQIDPTNLEVDGQFNKGITDDNADDYSICIEDSCETFAELGVVIKVPGTEPFKATGPGLIEIIDGKTLSVKHNDDTIDSGVITKN
;
A
#
# COMPACT_ATOMS: atom_id res chain seq x y z
N MET A 1 45.57 32.93 8.84
CA MET A 1 44.55 32.14 9.56
C MET A 1 43.28 31.97 8.71
N PHE A 2 43.41 31.60 7.42
CA PHE A 2 42.26 31.49 6.48
C PHE A 2 42.36 30.27 5.53
N LYS A 3 43.44 29.47 5.62
CA LYS A 3 43.66 28.31 4.74
C LYS A 3 43.04 27.00 5.27
N ASN A 4 42.79 26.89 6.58
CA ASN A 4 42.27 25.64 7.17
C ASN A 4 40.74 25.52 7.13
N THR A 5 40.00 26.63 7.07
CA THR A 5 38.53 26.63 7.05
C THR A 5 37.94 26.29 5.68
N LEU A 6 38.66 26.61 4.59
CA LEU A 6 38.22 26.29 3.23
C LEU A 6 38.32 24.78 2.96
N ALA A 7 39.41 24.15 3.40
CA ALA A 7 39.66 22.72 3.22
C ALA A 7 38.63 21.84 3.97
N THR A 8 38.23 22.25 5.18
CA THR A 8 37.20 21.53 5.95
C THR A 8 35.80 21.61 5.31
N LEU A 9 35.47 22.74 4.68
CA LEU A 9 34.17 22.92 4.01
C LEU A 9 34.08 22.09 2.72
N SER A 10 35.17 22.05 1.95
CA SER A 10 35.24 21.22 0.74
C SER A 10 35.16 19.72 1.04
N LEU A 11 35.79 19.26 2.12
CA LEU A 11 35.72 17.85 2.53
C LEU A 11 34.30 17.45 2.96
N LEU A 12 33.59 18.32 3.69
CA LEU A 12 32.21 18.09 4.11
C LEU A 12 31.25 18.03 2.91
N LEU A 13 31.46 18.89 1.89
CA LEU A 13 30.65 18.90 0.68
C LEU A 13 30.80 17.62 -0.15
N VAL A 14 32.03 17.08 -0.27
CA VAL A 14 32.27 15.80 -0.95
C VAL A 14 31.59 14.65 -0.20
N ILE A 15 31.63 14.65 1.13
CA ILE A 15 30.95 13.63 1.94
C ILE A 15 29.43 13.71 1.73
N CYS A 16 28.82 14.89 1.79
CA CYS A 16 27.39 15.07 1.52
C CYS A 16 26.98 14.65 0.09
N LEU A 17 27.82 14.93 -0.92
CA LEU A 17 27.57 14.50 -2.30
C LEU A 17 27.70 12.99 -2.48
N THR A 18 28.60 12.32 -1.74
CA THR A 18 28.73 10.85 -1.79
C THR A 18 27.53 10.13 -1.17
N PHE A 19 26.88 10.72 -0.15
CA PHE A 19 25.63 10.18 0.40
C PHE A 19 24.38 10.55 -0.41
N LEU A 20 24.49 11.45 -1.38
CA LEU A 20 23.39 11.79 -2.29
C LEU A 20 23.16 10.73 -3.39
N HIS A 21 23.98 9.68 -3.44
CA HIS A 21 23.66 8.44 -4.13
C HIS A 21 22.64 7.63 -3.33
N ALA A 22 21.54 8.25 -2.91
CA ALA A 22 20.33 7.51 -2.63
C ALA A 22 20.10 6.67 -3.89
N TYR A 23 20.33 5.37 -3.75
CA TYR A 23 20.12 4.40 -4.81
C TYR A 23 18.74 4.73 -5.37
N PRO A 24 18.58 4.99 -6.69
CA PRO A 24 17.25 5.00 -7.25
C PRO A 24 16.72 3.61 -6.93
N ILE A 25 15.83 3.53 -5.95
CA ILE A 25 14.94 2.39 -5.83
C ILE A 25 14.33 2.31 -7.22
N ALA A 26 14.65 1.24 -7.95
CA ALA A 26 14.13 1.05 -9.28
C ALA A 26 12.64 0.77 -9.12
N LEU A 27 11.85 1.83 -9.02
CA LEU A 27 10.42 1.76 -8.91
C LEU A 27 9.90 1.36 -10.28
N GLU A 28 9.80 0.06 -10.48
CA GLU A 28 9.36 -0.52 -11.74
C GLU A 28 7.85 -0.34 -11.85
N VAL A 29 7.44 0.75 -12.50
CA VAL A 29 6.05 0.94 -12.92
C VAL A 29 5.61 -0.31 -13.67
N GLY A 30 4.48 -0.87 -13.25
CA GLY A 30 3.95 -2.15 -13.73
C GLY A 30 4.20 -3.33 -12.80
N ASP A 31 5.03 -3.18 -11.75
CA ASP A 31 5.14 -4.16 -10.66
C ASP A 31 3.75 -4.46 -10.08
N LYS A 32 3.58 -5.70 -9.62
CA LYS A 32 2.33 -6.15 -9.02
C LYS A 32 2.57 -6.90 -7.73
N ALA A 33 1.67 -6.72 -6.77
CA ALA A 33 1.57 -7.57 -5.60
C ALA A 33 0.11 -7.99 -5.42
N SER A 34 -0.13 -9.08 -4.72
CA SER A 34 -1.50 -9.49 -4.42
C SER A 34 -1.63 -10.20 -3.08
N VAL A 35 -2.86 -10.22 -2.58
CA VAL A 35 -3.25 -10.96 -1.39
C VAL A 35 -4.59 -11.66 -1.65
N THR A 36 -4.68 -12.90 -1.18
CA THR A 36 -5.93 -13.68 -1.21
C THR A 36 -6.51 -13.72 0.20
N LEU A 37 -7.80 -13.40 0.32
CA LEU A 37 -8.57 -13.39 1.56
C LEU A 37 -9.59 -14.53 1.50
N SER A 38 -9.19 -15.70 2.01
CA SER A 38 -9.93 -16.95 1.80
C SER A 38 -11.30 -17.00 2.48
N LYS A 39 -11.48 -16.30 3.62
CA LYS A 39 -12.78 -16.22 4.31
C LYS A 39 -13.73 -15.29 3.58
N LEU A 40 -13.22 -14.28 2.87
CA LEU A 40 -14.02 -13.39 2.01
C LEU A 40 -14.16 -13.88 0.57
N ASP A 41 -13.48 -14.96 0.20
CA ASP A 41 -13.36 -15.44 -1.18
C ASP A 41 -12.99 -14.28 -2.12
N GLY A 42 -11.99 -13.51 -1.71
CA GLY A 42 -11.59 -12.29 -2.38
C GLY A 42 -10.11 -12.27 -2.71
N LYS A 43 -9.77 -11.45 -3.71
CA LYS A 43 -8.38 -11.15 -4.07
C LYS A 43 -8.25 -9.64 -4.23
N ILE A 44 -7.20 -9.08 -3.64
CA ILE A 44 -6.79 -7.70 -3.88
C ILE A 44 -5.47 -7.74 -4.65
N THR A 45 -5.38 -6.93 -5.69
CA THR A 45 -4.17 -6.75 -6.50
C THR A 45 -3.73 -5.30 -6.43
N PHE A 46 -2.46 -5.09 -6.17
CA PHE A 46 -1.79 -3.79 -6.19
C PHE A 46 -0.96 -3.72 -7.46
N THR A 47 -1.06 -2.61 -8.20
CA THR A 47 -0.24 -2.33 -9.38
C THR A 47 0.46 -0.99 -9.19
N GLN A 48 1.79 -0.95 -9.35
CA GLN A 48 2.54 0.30 -9.36
C GLN A 48 2.23 1.04 -10.67
N ILE A 49 1.52 2.17 -10.61
CA ILE A 49 1.11 2.91 -11.81
C ILE A 49 2.03 4.09 -12.15
N ASP A 50 2.74 4.61 -11.15
CA ASP A 50 3.79 5.61 -11.28
C ASP A 50 4.77 5.49 -10.09
N PRO A 51 5.87 6.27 -10.03
CA PRO A 51 6.87 6.16 -8.96
C PRO A 51 6.38 6.50 -7.53
N THR A 52 5.12 6.86 -7.34
CA THR A 52 4.59 7.26 -6.02
C THR A 52 3.22 6.68 -5.70
N ASN A 53 2.49 6.14 -6.68
CA ASN A 53 1.11 5.70 -6.51
C ASN A 53 0.89 4.24 -6.92
N LEU A 54 -0.04 3.62 -6.22
CA LEU A 54 -0.60 2.29 -6.50
C LEU A 54 -2.03 2.41 -6.99
N GLU A 55 -2.38 1.57 -7.93
CA GLU A 55 -3.77 1.17 -8.19
C GLU A 55 -4.07 -0.10 -7.38
N VAL A 56 -5.24 -0.13 -6.76
CA VAL A 56 -5.75 -1.27 -5.99
C VAL A 56 -7.02 -1.77 -6.66
N ASP A 57 -7.02 -3.01 -7.13
CA ASP A 57 -8.19 -3.70 -7.67
C ASP A 57 -8.62 -4.82 -6.72
N GLY A 58 -9.92 -4.97 -6.49
CA GLY A 58 -10.42 -6.05 -5.66
C GLY A 58 -11.89 -6.38 -5.82
N GLN A 59 -12.28 -7.50 -5.23
CA GLN A 59 -13.67 -7.91 -5.05
C GLN A 59 -13.74 -8.91 -3.89
N PHE A 60 -14.78 -8.80 -3.06
CA PHE A 60 -15.14 -9.81 -2.06
C PHE A 60 -16.42 -10.52 -2.49
N ASN A 61 -16.45 -11.85 -2.46
CA ASN A 61 -17.61 -12.61 -2.91
C ASN A 61 -18.50 -13.10 -1.75
N LYS A 62 -18.00 -13.07 -0.52
CA LYS A 62 -18.74 -13.45 0.69
C LYS A 62 -18.19 -12.72 1.94
N GLY A 63 -18.87 -12.88 3.06
CA GLY A 63 -18.41 -12.43 4.38
C GLY A 63 -18.71 -10.97 4.74
N ILE A 64 -19.28 -10.20 3.81
CA ILE A 64 -19.87 -8.88 4.08
C ILE A 64 -21.34 -9.08 4.43
N THR A 65 -21.77 -8.62 5.61
CA THR A 65 -23.06 -9.04 6.21
C THR A 65 -24.16 -7.99 6.20
N ASP A 66 -23.80 -6.75 5.97
CA ASP A 66 -24.67 -5.57 5.92
C ASP A 66 -24.11 -4.58 4.87
N ASP A 67 -24.86 -3.53 4.57
CA ASP A 67 -24.60 -2.61 3.47
C ASP A 67 -23.95 -1.28 3.88
N ASN A 68 -23.53 -1.13 5.13
CA ASN A 68 -22.93 0.10 5.61
C ASN A 68 -21.41 0.14 5.33
N ALA A 69 -21.01 0.84 4.28
CA ALA A 69 -19.60 0.91 3.86
C ALA A 69 -18.67 1.62 4.87
N ASP A 70 -19.19 2.41 5.80
CA ASP A 70 -18.37 3.04 6.84
C ASP A 70 -17.93 2.03 7.92
N ASP A 71 -18.67 0.91 8.08
CA ASP A 71 -18.39 -0.09 9.11
C ASP A 71 -17.28 -1.06 8.68
N TYR A 72 -16.89 -1.06 7.40
CA TYR A 72 -15.85 -1.92 6.85
C TYR A 72 -14.60 -1.14 6.48
N SER A 73 -13.42 -1.70 6.74
CA SER A 73 -12.15 -1.10 6.34
C SER A 73 -11.14 -2.11 5.82
N ILE A 74 -10.29 -1.65 4.92
CA ILE A 74 -9.09 -2.37 4.47
C ILE A 74 -7.90 -1.73 5.16
N CYS A 75 -7.14 -2.53 5.91
CA CYS A 75 -5.94 -2.07 6.62
C CYS A 75 -4.70 -2.80 6.11
N ILE A 76 -3.61 -2.06 5.93
CA ILE A 76 -2.26 -2.59 5.77
C ILE A 76 -1.49 -2.18 7.02
N GLU A 77 -1.19 -3.15 7.89
CA GLU A 77 -0.70 -2.90 9.25
C GLU A 77 -1.63 -1.91 10.00
N ASP A 78 -1.13 -0.73 10.36
CA ASP A 78 -1.85 0.29 11.14
C ASP A 78 -2.57 1.34 10.27
N SER A 79 -2.35 1.34 8.95
CA SER A 79 -3.00 2.27 8.02
C SER A 79 -4.28 1.65 7.49
N CYS A 80 -5.42 2.29 7.75
CA CYS A 80 -6.75 1.80 7.37
C CYS A 80 -7.47 2.83 6.51
N GLU A 81 -8.20 2.35 5.52
CA GLU A 81 -9.17 3.13 4.74
C GLU A 81 -10.50 2.39 4.76
N THR A 82 -11.59 3.12 4.99
CA THR A 82 -12.95 2.56 4.97
C THR A 82 -13.38 2.17 3.56
N PHE A 83 -14.37 1.29 3.44
CA PHE A 83 -14.95 0.95 2.14
C PHE A 83 -15.58 2.19 1.49
N ALA A 84 -16.16 3.09 2.29
CA ALA A 84 -16.71 4.36 1.81
C ALA A 84 -15.63 5.28 1.22
N GLU A 85 -14.49 5.46 1.89
CA GLU A 85 -13.35 6.26 1.41
C GLU A 85 -12.75 5.71 0.11
N LEU A 86 -12.74 4.37 -0.02
CA LEU A 86 -12.26 3.67 -1.21
C LEU A 86 -13.32 3.59 -2.34
N GLY A 87 -14.54 4.06 -2.12
CA GLY A 87 -15.64 3.99 -3.08
C GLY A 87 -16.12 2.56 -3.37
N VAL A 88 -15.92 1.63 -2.44
CA VAL A 88 -16.34 0.24 -2.55
C VAL A 88 -17.86 0.15 -2.43
N VAL A 89 -18.50 -0.45 -3.43
CA VAL A 89 -19.95 -0.67 -3.43
C VAL A 89 -20.25 -2.05 -2.86
N ILE A 90 -20.91 -2.08 -1.69
CA ILE A 90 -21.32 -3.32 -1.05
C ILE A 90 -22.54 -3.93 -1.77
N LYS A 91 -22.49 -5.25 -1.95
CA LYS A 91 -23.60 -6.07 -2.43
C LYS A 91 -23.57 -7.38 -1.66
N VAL A 92 -24.23 -7.38 -0.50
CA VAL A 92 -24.31 -8.53 0.41
C VAL A 92 -24.61 -9.82 -0.38
N PRO A 93 -23.82 -10.90 -0.21
CA PRO A 93 -22.84 -11.11 0.86
C PRO A 93 -21.40 -10.61 0.58
N GLY A 94 -21.18 -9.81 -0.46
CA GLY A 94 -19.86 -9.35 -0.90
C GLY A 94 -19.85 -7.90 -1.39
N THR A 95 -19.08 -7.63 -2.45
CA THR A 95 -18.96 -6.32 -3.10
C THR A 95 -19.08 -6.46 -4.61
N GLU A 96 -19.41 -5.36 -5.28
CA GLU A 96 -19.06 -5.21 -6.69
C GLU A 96 -17.52 -5.12 -6.82
N PRO A 97 -16.94 -5.40 -8.02
CA PRO A 97 -15.53 -5.12 -8.28
C PRO A 97 -15.23 -3.64 -8.04
N PHE A 98 -14.13 -3.36 -7.35
CA PHE A 98 -13.74 -2.00 -7.00
C PHE A 98 -12.30 -1.71 -7.43
N LYS A 99 -12.04 -0.41 -7.61
CA LYS A 99 -10.74 0.14 -7.96
C LYS A 99 -10.52 1.44 -7.20
N ALA A 100 -9.35 1.55 -6.58
CA ALA A 100 -8.89 2.77 -5.90
C ALA A 100 -7.47 3.12 -6.34
N THR A 101 -7.09 4.38 -6.18
CA THR A 101 -5.72 4.84 -6.44
C THR A 101 -5.26 5.70 -5.27
N GLY A 102 -4.03 5.50 -4.83
CA GLY A 102 -3.47 6.25 -3.71
C GLY A 102 -1.96 6.17 -3.66
N PRO A 103 -1.33 6.97 -2.78
CA PRO A 103 0.11 6.93 -2.60
C PRO A 103 0.54 5.58 -2.02
N GLY A 104 1.66 5.04 -2.51
CA GLY A 104 2.19 3.77 -2.04
C GLY A 104 3.26 3.20 -2.98
N LEU A 105 4.05 2.28 -2.44
CA LEU A 105 5.10 1.57 -3.17
C LEU A 105 4.97 0.07 -2.93
N ILE A 106 5.05 -0.74 -3.98
CA ILE A 106 4.96 -2.21 -3.86
C ILE A 106 6.05 -2.76 -2.95
N GLU A 107 7.27 -2.26 -3.05
CA GLU A 107 8.39 -2.68 -2.21
C GLU A 107 8.16 -2.44 -0.71
N ILE A 108 7.30 -1.46 -0.36
CA ILE A 108 6.96 -1.17 1.05
C ILE A 108 5.87 -2.12 1.56
N ILE A 109 4.93 -2.53 0.70
CA ILE A 109 3.79 -3.36 1.12
C ILE A 109 4.04 -4.86 0.96
N ASP A 110 5.05 -5.27 0.19
CA ASP A 110 5.44 -6.67 0.06
C ASP A 110 5.81 -7.28 1.43
N GLY A 111 5.27 -8.47 1.71
CA GLY A 111 5.42 -9.15 2.99
C GLY A 111 4.57 -8.58 4.13
N LYS A 112 3.89 -7.45 3.96
CA LYS A 112 2.99 -6.90 4.99
C LYS A 112 1.67 -7.65 5.04
N THR A 113 1.01 -7.59 6.20
CA THR A 113 -0.33 -8.15 6.38
C THR A 113 -1.38 -7.12 5.97
N LEU A 114 -2.28 -7.53 5.09
CA LEU A 114 -3.53 -6.85 4.82
C LEU A 114 -4.65 -7.54 5.60
N SER A 115 -5.48 -6.74 6.27
CA SER A 115 -6.69 -7.21 6.94
C SER A 115 -7.91 -6.45 6.46
N VAL A 116 -9.04 -7.16 6.37
CA VAL A 116 -10.36 -6.53 6.26
C VAL A 116 -11.01 -6.59 7.64
N LYS A 117 -11.54 -5.45 8.09
CA LYS A 117 -12.23 -5.32 9.38
C LYS A 117 -13.69 -4.95 9.18
N HIS A 118 -14.51 -5.31 10.16
CA HIS A 118 -15.90 -4.89 10.31
C HIS A 118 -16.09 -4.43 11.76
N ASN A 119 -16.46 -3.16 11.99
CA ASN A 119 -16.57 -2.57 13.34
C ASN A 119 -15.31 -2.83 14.19
N ASP A 120 -14.13 -2.53 13.62
CA ASP A 120 -12.79 -2.76 14.19
C ASP A 120 -12.36 -4.23 14.38
N ASP A 121 -13.26 -5.20 14.25
CA ASP A 121 -12.93 -6.62 14.32
C ASP A 121 -12.41 -7.14 12.98
N THR A 122 -11.25 -7.80 12.98
CA THR A 122 -10.69 -8.43 11.79
C THR A 122 -11.53 -9.63 11.35
N ILE A 123 -12.16 -9.54 10.17
CA ILE A 123 -12.96 -10.62 9.59
C ILE A 123 -12.13 -11.55 8.71
N ASP A 124 -11.09 -11.02 8.04
CA ASP A 124 -10.12 -11.80 7.27
C ASP A 124 -8.79 -11.07 7.12
N SER A 125 -7.73 -11.82 6.82
CA SER A 125 -6.39 -11.26 6.63
C SER A 125 -5.50 -12.17 5.80
N GLY A 126 -4.54 -11.59 5.11
CA GLY A 126 -3.52 -12.32 4.36
C GLY A 126 -2.23 -11.52 4.20
N VAL A 127 -1.16 -12.19 3.78
CA VAL A 127 0.12 -11.55 3.49
C VAL A 127 0.15 -11.11 2.03
N ILE A 128 0.50 -9.85 1.80
CA ILE A 128 0.73 -9.30 0.47
C ILE A 128 2.03 -9.90 -0.07
N THR A 129 1.99 -10.43 -1.29
CA THR A 129 3.17 -11.01 -1.96
C THR A 129 3.36 -10.36 -3.31
N LYS A 130 4.57 -9.84 -3.58
CA LYS A 130 4.97 -9.39 -4.91
C LYS A 130 4.93 -10.58 -5.90
N ASN A 131 4.33 -10.36 -7.06
CA ASN A 131 4.16 -11.38 -8.12
C ASN A 131 5.35 -11.45 -9.06
#